data_AF-A0A183BV70-F1
#
_entry.id   AF-A0A183BV70-F1
#
_cell.length_a   1.000
_cell.length_b   1.000
_cell.length_c   1.000
_cell.angle_alpha   90.00
_cell.angle_beta   90.00
_cell.angle_gamma   90.00
#
_symmetry.space_group_name_H-M   'P 1'
#
loop_
_entity.id
_entity.type
_entity.pdbx_description
1 polymer ?
#
loop_
_entity_poly.entity_id
_entity_poly.type
_entity_poly.pdbx_seq_one_letter_code
_entity_poly.pdbx_strand_id
1 'polypeptide(L)'
;MHYPSVGPAPHLIITHSRFYQKTIGQMEKLSFKDAAIIDHAYCKDACKNEANQCLNDGYPNPKRCWQCRCPDGYGGAYCESIENNWNCVDESDRELEADWQTRTLKPLLKCDDGSATIKCRCHWIIKAL
;
A
#
# COMPACT_ATOMS: atom_id res chain seq x y z
N MET A 1 -7.59 -11.02 3.29
CA MET A 1 -8.78 -11.84 3.67
C MET A 1 -8.88 -11.97 5.21
N HIS A 2 -9.28 -10.91 5.91
CA HIS A 2 -9.33 -10.94 7.39
C HIS A 2 -10.69 -10.42 7.88
N TYR A 3 -11.23 -10.99 8.97
CA TYR A 3 -12.47 -10.50 9.58
C TYR A 3 -12.27 -9.12 10.23
N PRO A 4 -13.33 -8.28 10.28
CA PRO A 4 -13.31 -7.04 11.03
C PRO A 4 -13.31 -7.28 12.54
N SER A 5 -12.99 -6.24 13.31
CA SER A 5 -12.99 -6.29 14.77
C SER A 5 -14.38 -6.20 15.41
N VAL A 6 -15.42 -5.88 14.63
CA VAL A 6 -16.78 -5.54 15.10
C VAL A 6 -17.51 -6.77 15.66
N GLY A 7 -18.12 -6.62 16.84
CA GLY A 7 -18.98 -7.60 17.49
C GLY A 7 -19.93 -6.96 18.52
N PRO A 8 -20.70 -7.75 19.29
CA PRO A 8 -21.62 -7.23 20.32
C PRO A 8 -20.92 -6.61 21.55
N ALA A 9 -19.63 -6.91 21.73
CA ALA A 9 -18.70 -6.21 22.63
C ALA A 9 -17.84 -5.23 21.82
N PRO A 10 -17.17 -4.23 22.42
CA PRO A 10 -16.44 -3.19 21.69
C PRO A 10 -15.45 -3.74 20.65
N HIS A 11 -14.85 -4.92 20.88
CA HIS A 11 -14.08 -5.67 19.89
C HIS A 11 -14.25 -7.18 20.13
N LEU A 12 -14.57 -7.98 19.09
CA LEU A 12 -14.56 -9.45 19.16
C LEU A 12 -13.18 -10.03 18.84
N ILE A 13 -12.48 -9.41 17.89
CA ILE A 13 -11.11 -9.76 17.50
C ILE A 13 -10.19 -8.63 17.92
N ILE A 14 -9.20 -8.93 18.75
CA ILE A 14 -8.25 -7.95 19.28
C ILE A 14 -6.90 -8.16 18.61
N THR A 15 -6.37 -7.12 17.98
CA THR A 15 -5.03 -7.16 17.38
C THR A 15 -3.97 -7.02 18.48
N HIS A 16 -2.88 -7.77 18.37
CA HIS A 16 -1.78 -7.69 19.34
C HIS A 16 -1.22 -6.26 19.48
N SER A 17 -1.04 -5.56 18.35
CA SER A 17 -0.74 -4.13 18.35
C SER A 17 -2.03 -3.33 18.22
N ARG A 18 -2.25 -2.41 19.16
CA ARG A 18 -3.42 -1.51 19.18
C ARG A 18 -3.54 -0.64 17.92
N PHE A 19 -2.43 -0.38 17.25
CA PHE A 19 -2.41 0.49 16.06
C PHE A 19 -3.09 -0.14 14.84
N TYR A 20 -3.23 -1.48 14.81
CA TYR A 20 -3.90 -2.19 13.70
C TYR A 20 -5.36 -2.54 13.98
N GLN A 21 -5.90 -2.16 15.14
CA GLN A 21 -7.23 -2.59 15.57
C GLN A 21 -8.36 -2.14 14.63
N LYS A 22 -8.14 -1.00 13.95
CA LYS A 22 -9.05 -0.43 12.93
C LYS A 22 -8.66 -0.80 11.49
N THR A 23 -7.58 -1.55 11.29
CA THR A 23 -7.07 -1.92 9.95
C THR A 23 -7.60 -3.29 9.50
N ILE A 24 -7.84 -4.20 10.44
CA ILE A 24 -8.38 -5.53 10.11
C ILE A 24 -9.81 -5.44 9.57
N GLY A 25 -10.17 -6.32 8.62
CA GLY A 25 -11.51 -6.30 8.03
C GLY A 25 -11.70 -5.34 6.86
N GLN A 26 -10.63 -4.82 6.25
CA GLN A 26 -10.76 -3.97 5.07
C GLN A 26 -11.48 -4.71 3.92
N MET A 27 -12.36 -3.99 3.22
CA MET A 27 -13.17 -4.52 2.10
C MET A 27 -13.05 -3.66 0.82
N GLU A 28 -12.10 -2.73 0.77
CA GLU A 28 -11.98 -1.79 -0.37
C GLU A 28 -11.46 -2.53 -1.62
N LYS A 29 -10.43 -3.36 -1.44
CA LYS A 29 -9.80 -4.11 -2.53
C LYS A 29 -9.07 -5.34 -2.00
N LEU A 30 -8.58 -6.19 -2.90
CA LEU A 30 -7.67 -7.27 -2.53
C LEU A 30 -6.41 -6.68 -1.88
N SER A 31 -5.98 -7.24 -0.74
CA SER A 31 -4.74 -6.76 -0.12
C SER A 31 -3.54 -7.17 -0.98
N PHE A 32 -2.47 -6.36 -0.93
CA PHE A 32 -1.25 -6.63 -1.69
C PHE A 32 -0.68 -8.03 -1.40
N LYS A 33 -0.70 -8.46 -0.12
CA LYS A 33 -0.22 -9.78 0.28
C LYS A 33 -1.12 -10.91 -0.22
N ASP A 34 -2.44 -10.72 -0.24
CA ASP A 34 -3.34 -11.72 -0.82
C ASP A 34 -3.05 -11.90 -2.32
N ALA A 35 -2.86 -10.81 -3.07
CA ALA A 35 -2.47 -10.86 -4.48
C ALA A 35 -1.11 -11.56 -4.69
N ALA A 36 -0.11 -11.26 -3.85
CA ALA A 36 1.20 -11.89 -3.90
C ALA A 36 1.13 -13.41 -3.68
N ILE A 37 0.32 -13.86 -2.72
CA ILE A 37 0.12 -15.29 -2.44
C ILE A 37 -0.53 -15.99 -3.64
N ILE A 38 -1.56 -15.38 -4.24
CA ILE A 38 -2.24 -15.92 -5.42
C ILE A 38 -1.27 -16.00 -6.61
N ASP A 39 -0.55 -14.92 -6.90
CA ASP A 39 0.44 -14.88 -7.98
C ASP A 39 1.56 -15.90 -7.74
N HIS A 40 2.00 -16.09 -6.49
CA HIS A 40 2.98 -17.12 -6.15
C HIS A 40 2.42 -18.55 -6.36
N ALA A 41 1.16 -18.80 -6.02
CA ALA A 41 0.56 -20.12 -6.14
C ALA A 41 0.31 -20.53 -7.60
N TYR A 42 -0.13 -19.58 -8.44
CA TYR A 42 -0.56 -19.87 -9.81
C TYR A 42 0.42 -19.44 -10.90
N CYS A 43 1.39 -18.57 -10.60
CA CYS A 43 2.33 -18.03 -11.57
C CYS A 43 3.80 -18.17 -11.15
N LYS A 44 4.09 -19.09 -10.23
CA LYS A 44 5.44 -19.34 -9.68
C LYS A 44 6.55 -19.41 -10.73
N ASP A 45 6.29 -20.12 -11.83
CA ASP A 45 7.29 -20.39 -12.86
C ASP A 45 7.41 -19.28 -13.91
N ALA A 46 6.53 -18.27 -13.89
CA ALA A 46 6.50 -17.22 -14.91
C ALA A 46 7.80 -16.41 -14.98
N CYS A 47 8.43 -16.15 -13.82
CA CYS A 47 9.66 -15.36 -13.70
C CYS A 47 10.84 -16.18 -13.17
N LYS A 48 10.84 -17.51 -13.36
CA LYS A 48 11.83 -18.41 -12.76
C LYS A 48 13.28 -18.12 -13.13
N ASN A 49 13.51 -17.54 -14.30
CA ASN A 49 14.84 -17.24 -14.82
C ASN A 49 15.31 -15.81 -14.50
N GLU A 50 14.49 -15.02 -13.81
CA GLU A 50 14.83 -13.65 -13.44
C GLU A 50 15.07 -13.54 -11.94
N ALA A 51 16.12 -12.82 -11.56
CA ALA A 51 16.38 -12.51 -10.16
C ALA A 51 15.32 -11.54 -9.66
N ASN A 52 14.81 -11.76 -8.44
CA ASN A 52 13.95 -10.78 -7.79
C ASN A 52 14.79 -9.54 -7.39
N GLN A 53 14.55 -8.42 -8.06
CA GLN A 53 15.20 -7.13 -7.80
C GLN A 53 14.27 -6.14 -7.09
N CYS A 54 13.07 -6.57 -6.71
CA CYS A 54 12.05 -5.70 -6.12
C CYS A 54 12.45 -5.27 -4.69
N LEU A 55 12.36 -3.97 -4.43
CA LEU A 55 12.57 -3.35 -3.13
C LEU A 55 11.25 -3.24 -2.34
N ASN A 56 11.35 -2.89 -1.06
CA ASN A 56 10.21 -2.54 -0.21
C ASN A 56 9.09 -3.59 -0.21
N ASP A 57 9.45 -4.87 -0.09
CA ASP A 57 8.52 -6.02 -0.13
C ASP A 57 7.70 -6.16 -1.44
N GLY A 58 8.18 -5.55 -2.53
CA GLY A 58 7.67 -5.83 -3.87
C GLY A 58 7.97 -7.26 -4.33
N TYR A 59 7.23 -7.73 -5.34
CA TYR A 59 7.50 -9.01 -5.99
C TYR A 59 7.45 -8.90 -7.52
N PRO A 60 8.15 -9.76 -8.27
CA PRO A 60 8.18 -9.70 -9.72
C PRO A 60 6.77 -9.83 -10.29
N ASN A 61 6.42 -8.97 -11.24
CA ASN A 61 5.14 -9.04 -11.91
C ASN A 61 5.12 -10.29 -12.82
N PRO A 62 4.24 -11.28 -12.59
CA PRO A 62 4.27 -12.52 -13.37
C PRO A 62 4.00 -12.36 -14.86
N LYS A 63 3.47 -11.20 -15.28
CA LYS A 63 3.24 -10.87 -16.70
C LYS A 63 4.40 -10.08 -17.34
N ARG A 64 5.27 -9.48 -16.52
CA ARG A 64 6.37 -8.60 -16.92
C ARG A 64 7.49 -8.72 -15.89
N CYS A 65 8.29 -9.77 -16.01
CA CYS A 65 9.24 -10.13 -14.96
C CYS A 65 10.30 -9.05 -14.67
N TRP A 66 10.60 -8.20 -15.66
CA TRP A 66 11.47 -7.02 -15.55
C TRP A 66 10.83 -5.82 -14.81
N GLN A 67 9.62 -5.97 -14.27
CA GLN A 67 8.92 -4.96 -13.46
C GLN A 67 8.34 -5.61 -12.21
N CYS A 68 8.28 -4.84 -11.14
CA CYS A 68 7.72 -5.28 -9.87
C CYS A 68 6.26 -4.88 -9.72
N ARG A 69 5.50 -5.69 -8.99
CA ARG A 69 4.29 -5.25 -8.32
C ARG A 69 4.70 -4.67 -6.97
N CYS A 70 4.34 -3.42 -6.76
CA CYS A 70 4.71 -2.66 -5.57
C CYS A 70 3.56 -2.58 -4.56
N PRO A 71 3.84 -2.64 -3.25
CA PRO A 71 2.87 -2.29 -2.24
C PRO A 71 2.39 -0.85 -2.43
N ASP A 72 1.19 -0.56 -1.93
CA ASP A 72 0.63 0.80 -1.97
C ASP A 72 1.61 1.82 -1.36
N GLY A 73 1.85 2.93 -2.07
CA GLY A 73 2.81 3.95 -1.64
C GLY A 73 4.20 3.83 -2.25
N TYR A 74 4.54 2.69 -2.87
CA TYR A 74 5.78 2.49 -3.62
C TYR A 74 5.53 2.40 -5.13
N GLY A 75 6.50 2.88 -5.91
CA GLY A 75 6.47 2.89 -7.36
C GLY A 75 7.86 2.79 -7.97
N GLY A 76 7.93 2.93 -9.29
CA GLY A 76 9.15 2.64 -10.06
C GLY A 76 9.16 1.20 -10.56
N ALA A 77 10.17 0.85 -11.37
CA ALA A 77 10.23 -0.49 -11.97
C ALA A 77 10.53 -1.57 -10.93
N TYR A 78 11.22 -1.19 -9.85
CA TYR A 78 11.68 -2.05 -8.77
C TYR A 78 11.16 -1.63 -7.40
N CYS A 79 10.09 -0.82 -7.35
CA CYS A 79 9.53 -0.28 -6.10
C CYS A 79 10.51 0.60 -5.31
N GLU A 80 11.43 1.25 -6.01
CA GLU A 80 12.52 2.08 -5.50
C GLU A 80 12.09 3.51 -5.17
N SER A 81 10.94 3.94 -5.68
CA SER A 81 10.45 5.32 -5.55
C SER A 81 9.10 5.37 -4.84
N ILE A 82 8.66 6.57 -4.47
CA ILE A 82 7.31 6.78 -3.94
C ILE A 82 6.32 6.71 -5.11
N GLU A 83 5.21 5.98 -4.93
CA GLU A 83 4.12 5.92 -5.91
C GLU A 83 3.63 7.33 -6.25
N ASN A 84 3.42 7.64 -7.54
CA ASN A 84 2.96 8.97 -7.95
C ASN A 84 1.64 9.38 -7.29
N ASN A 85 1.57 10.63 -6.85
CA ASN A 85 0.33 11.24 -6.41
C ASN A 85 -0.67 11.34 -7.58
N TRP A 86 -1.95 11.24 -7.27
CA TRP A 86 -3.04 11.43 -8.22
C TRP A 86 -4.02 12.45 -7.65
N ASN A 87 -4.15 13.61 -8.32
CA ASN A 87 -4.97 14.74 -7.88
C ASN A 87 -4.67 15.23 -6.45
N CYS A 88 -3.42 15.05 -6.00
CA CYS A 88 -2.91 15.62 -4.77
C CYS A 88 -2.25 16.97 -5.08
N VAL A 89 -2.68 18.02 -4.38
CA VAL A 89 -2.18 19.40 -4.51
C VAL A 89 -1.46 19.79 -3.21
N ASP A 90 -0.74 18.83 -2.66
CA ASP A 90 0.13 19.03 -1.52
C ASP A 90 1.56 19.20 -2.02
N GLU A 91 2.22 20.30 -1.64
CA GLU A 91 3.61 20.62 -1.99
C GLU A 91 4.60 20.17 -0.91
N SER A 92 4.15 19.42 0.10
CA SER A 92 5.01 18.92 1.18
C SER A 92 6.01 17.84 0.74
N ASP A 93 7.09 17.74 1.49
CA ASP A 93 8.05 16.64 1.38
C ASP A 93 7.34 15.30 1.56
N ARG A 94 7.56 14.40 0.59
CA ARG A 94 6.90 13.09 0.52
C ARG A 94 7.68 12.00 1.25
N GLU A 95 8.95 12.25 1.56
CA GLU A 95 9.78 11.43 2.43
C GLU A 95 9.90 12.11 3.79
N LEU A 96 9.49 11.39 4.83
CA LEU A 96 9.52 11.84 6.20
C LEU A 96 10.34 10.87 7.04
N GLU A 97 11.04 11.40 8.03
CA GLU A 97 11.71 10.60 9.05
C GLU A 97 10.83 10.53 10.30
N ALA A 98 10.71 9.34 10.87
CA ALA A 98 9.98 9.13 12.11
C ALA A 98 10.75 9.77 13.27
N ASP A 99 10.08 10.67 13.99
CA ASP A 99 10.59 11.25 15.23
C ASP A 99 9.53 11.11 16.34
N TRP A 100 9.87 11.58 17.55
CA TRP A 100 8.94 11.59 18.68
C TRP A 100 7.89 12.72 18.59
N GLN A 101 7.89 13.51 17.50
CA GLN A 101 6.96 14.61 17.32
C GLN A 101 5.70 14.13 16.59
N THR A 102 4.58 14.76 16.94
CA THR A 102 3.33 14.52 16.21
C THR A 102 3.23 15.53 15.06
N ARG A 103 3.06 15.02 13.85
CA ARG A 103 2.79 15.84 12.65
C ARG A 103 1.45 15.44 12.06
N THR A 104 0.66 16.40 11.61
CA THR A 104 -0.62 16.15 10.94
C THR A 104 -0.47 16.42 9.45
N LEU A 105 -0.63 15.38 8.64
CA LEU A 105 -0.72 15.51 7.20
C LEU A 105 -2.13 15.96 6.82
N LYS A 106 -2.24 17.06 6.07
CA LYS A 106 -3.51 17.60 5.58
C LYS A 106 -3.49 17.63 4.05
N PRO A 107 -3.65 16.46 3.40
CA PRO A 107 -3.71 16.37 1.94
C PRO A 107 -4.75 17.35 1.39
N LEU A 108 -4.36 18.15 0.41
CA LEU A 108 -5.30 18.84 -0.47
C LEU A 108 -5.53 17.95 -1.69
N LEU A 109 -6.78 17.54 -1.92
CA LEU A 109 -7.18 16.70 -3.04
C LEU A 109 -8.10 17.48 -3.97
N LYS A 110 -7.88 17.40 -5.29
CA LYS A 110 -8.76 17.99 -6.33
C LYS A 110 -9.59 16.91 -7.02
N CYS A 111 -10.61 16.41 -6.32
CA CYS A 111 -11.43 15.27 -6.77
C CYS A 111 -12.87 15.62 -7.17
N ASP A 112 -13.26 16.88 -7.00
CA ASP A 112 -14.65 17.32 -7.03
C ASP A 112 -15.18 17.69 -8.43
N ASP A 113 -15.04 16.79 -9.40
CA ASP A 113 -15.70 16.98 -10.73
C ASP A 113 -17.01 16.18 -10.88
N GLY A 114 -17.33 15.29 -9.93
CA GLY A 114 -18.52 14.42 -9.99
C GLY A 114 -18.34 13.13 -10.81
N SER A 115 -17.17 12.89 -11.39
CA SER A 115 -16.81 11.65 -12.07
C SER A 115 -16.31 10.59 -11.08
N ALA A 116 -17.01 9.48 -11.02
CA ALA A 116 -16.63 8.28 -10.25
C ALA A 116 -15.30 7.63 -10.71
N THR A 117 -14.64 8.15 -11.76
CA THR A 117 -13.40 7.61 -12.31
C THR A 117 -12.14 8.36 -11.89
N ILE A 118 -12.27 9.48 -11.18
CA ILE A 118 -11.13 10.29 -10.74
C ILE A 118 -10.41 9.58 -9.59
N LYS A 119 -9.25 8.99 -9.88
CA LYS A 119 -8.33 8.41 -8.88
C LYS A 119 -7.78 9.55 -8.02
N CYS A 120 -7.91 9.46 -6.70
CA CYS A 120 -7.43 10.49 -5.79
C CYS A 120 -6.60 9.89 -4.67
N ARG A 121 -5.29 10.11 -4.73
CA ARG A 121 -4.34 9.58 -3.76
C ARG A 121 -3.14 10.50 -3.57
N CYS A 122 -2.78 10.68 -2.31
CA CYS A 122 -1.50 11.26 -1.90
C CYS A 122 -0.69 10.16 -1.20
N HIS A 123 0.60 10.10 -1.47
CA HIS A 123 1.51 9.12 -0.91
C HIS A 123 2.68 9.79 -0.21
N TRP A 124 2.91 9.40 1.03
CA TRP A 124 4.08 9.72 1.84
C TRP A 124 4.73 8.43 2.32
N ILE A 125 6.05 8.45 2.48
CA ILE A 125 6.81 7.39 3.12
C ILE A 125 7.39 7.94 4.42
N ILE A 126 7.18 7.20 5.51
CA ILE A 126 7.78 7.49 6.81
C ILE A 126 8.85 6.45 7.07
N LYS A 127 10.11 6.86 7.11
CA LYS A 127 11.28 6.01 7.39
C LYS A 127 11.52 5.98 8.90
N ALA A 128 11.71 4.79 9.45
CA ALA A 128 12.19 4.64 10.82
C ALA A 128 13.68 5.03 10.89
N LEU A 129 14.08 5.64 12.01
CA LEU A 129 15.48 5.89 12.36
C LEU A 129 16.23 4.59 12.67
#